data_AF-A0A3B9KGM5-F1
#
_entry.id   AF-A0A3B9KGM5-F1
#
_cell.length_a   1.000
_cell.length_b   1.000
_cell.length_c   1.000
_cell.angle_alpha   90.00
_cell.angle_beta   90.00
_cell.angle_gamma   90.00
#
_symmetry.space_group_name_H-M   'P 1'
#
loop_
_entity.id
_entity.type
_entity.pdbx_description
1 polymer ?
#
loop_
_entity_poly.entity_id
_entity_poly.type
_entity_poly.pdbx_seq_one_letter_code
_entity_poly.pdbx_strand_id
1 'polypeptide(L)' 'GTLILADVFFANDRSGPAAALTLDLSMLVNTAQGHIWTCGEVSAWLKDSGISEVRRLDGVGPFPVLVAQKGEDV' A
#
# COMPACT_ATOMS: atom_id res chain seq x y z
N GLY A 1 -17.21 0.36 7.71
CA GLY A 1 -16.90 1.55 6.87
C GLY A 1 -15.73 1.20 5.95
N THR A 2 -15.71 1.69 4.71
CA THR A 2 -14.73 1.23 3.70
C THR A 2 -13.56 2.19 3.54
N LEU A 3 -12.33 1.67 3.62
CA LEU A 3 -11.10 2.35 3.24
C LEU A 3 -10.62 1.81 1.89
N ILE A 4 -10.35 2.70 0.94
CA ILE A 4 -9.75 2.36 -0.35
C ILE A 4 -8.41 3.08 -0.42
N LEU A 5 -7.34 2.32 -0.69
CA LEU A 5 -5.99 2.84 -0.79
C LEU A 5 -5.42 2.46 -2.17
N ALA A 6 -5.26 3.48 -3.01
CA ALA A 6 -4.73 3.39 -4.36
C ALA A 6 -3.42 4.15 -4.42
N ASP A 7 -2.31 3.41 -4.53
CA ASP A 7 -0.96 3.97 -4.50
C ASP A 7 -0.03 3.12 -5.39
N VAL A 8 1.20 3.57 -5.54
CA VAL A 8 2.31 2.82 -6.11
C VAL A 8 2.83 1.85 -5.04
N PHE A 9 3.03 0.59 -5.41
CA PHE A 9 3.56 -0.44 -4.49
C PHE A 9 4.78 -1.13 -5.06
N PHE A 10 5.68 -1.51 -4.17
CA PHE A 10 6.70 -2.51 -4.46
C PHE A 10 6.12 -3.91 -4.57
N ALA A 11 6.77 -4.74 -5.39
CA ALA A 11 6.75 -6.19 -5.23
C ALA A 11 7.29 -6.57 -3.83
N ASN A 12 6.89 -7.73 -3.31
CA ASN A 12 7.25 -8.11 -1.93
C ASN A 12 8.77 -8.22 -1.71
N ASP A 13 9.53 -8.58 -2.73
CA ASP A 13 11.01 -8.63 -2.72
C ASP A 13 11.66 -7.28 -3.02
N ARG A 14 10.86 -6.22 -3.24
CA ARG A 14 11.26 -4.87 -3.61
C ARG A 14 12.11 -4.78 -4.89
N SER A 15 12.02 -5.78 -5.78
CA SER A 15 12.78 -5.81 -7.02
C SER A 15 12.16 -4.94 -8.14
N GLY A 16 10.94 -4.45 -7.93
CA GLY A 16 10.25 -3.59 -8.87
C GLY A 16 8.81 -3.31 -8.45
N PRO A 17 7.95 -2.81 -9.36
CA PRO A 17 8.28 -2.45 -10.74
C PRO A 17 9.19 -1.21 -10.83
N ALA A 18 9.82 -0.98 -11.99
CA ALA A 18 10.76 0.12 -12.18
C ALA A 18 10.17 1.51 -11.81
N ALA A 19 8.87 1.71 -12.08
CA ALA A 19 8.18 2.93 -11.69
C ALA A 19 8.13 3.14 -10.16
N ALA A 20 7.99 2.06 -9.38
CA ALA A 20 8.04 2.14 -7.91
C ALA A 20 9.44 2.52 -7.42
N LEU A 21 10.50 1.94 -8.00
CA LEU A 21 11.89 2.26 -7.65
C LEU A 21 12.22 3.75 -7.92
N THR A 22 11.87 4.24 -9.10
CA THR A 22 12.11 5.65 -9.46
C THR A 22 11.30 6.60 -8.59
N LEU A 23 10.04 6.27 -8.30
CA LEU A 23 9.22 7.10 -7.44
C LEU A 23 9.72 7.09 -5.99
N ASP A 24 10.21 5.96 -5.48
CA ASP A 24 10.78 5.85 -4.14
C ASP A 24 12.01 6.75 -3.96
N LEU A 25 12.90 6.80 -4.97
CA LEU A 25 13.99 7.77 -4.99
C LEU A 25 13.47 9.21 -4.98
N SER A 26 12.41 9.49 -5.74
CA SER A 26 11.77 10.81 -5.70
C SER A 26 11.16 11.13 -4.33
N MET A 27 10.59 10.14 -3.63
CA MET A 27 10.06 10.32 -2.28
C MET A 27 11.19 10.63 -1.30
N LEU A 28 12.31 9.91 -1.37
CA LEU A 28 13.50 10.16 -0.56
C LEU A 28 14.03 11.60 -0.72
N VAL A 29 14.06 12.11 -1.96
CA VAL A 29 14.60 13.44 -2.26
C VAL A 29 13.62 14.56 -1.88
N ASN A 30 12.33 14.36 -2.12
CA ASN A 30 11.34 15.45 -2.10
C ASN A 30 10.46 15.46 -0.84
N THR A 31 10.61 14.50 0.07
CA THR A 31 9.83 14.43 1.30
C THR A 31 10.72 14.12 2.49
N ALA A 32 10.31 14.53 3.69
CA ALA A 32 11.11 14.30 4.90
C ALA A 32 11.19 12.82 5.32
N GLN A 33 10.14 12.04 5.05
CA GLN A 33 10.00 10.65 5.52
C GLN A 33 9.21 9.76 4.54
N GLY A 34 9.10 10.15 3.27
CA GLY A 34 8.35 9.39 2.28
C GLY A 34 9.14 8.20 1.75
N HIS A 35 8.40 7.15 1.42
CA HIS A 35 8.91 5.88 0.92
C HIS A 35 7.74 5.15 0.23
N ILE A 36 8.04 4.31 -0.76
CA ILE A 36 7.08 3.40 -1.39
C ILE A 36 7.04 2.08 -0.65
N TRP A 37 5.86 1.59 -0.30
CA TRP A 37 5.71 0.39 0.53
C TRP A 37 5.20 -0.80 -0.29
N THR A 38 5.33 -2.00 0.24
CA THR A 38 4.65 -3.17 -0.32
C THR A 38 3.20 -3.20 0.17
N CYS A 39 2.31 -3.86 -0.60
CA CYS A 39 0.95 -4.10 -0.12
C CYS A 39 0.93 -4.88 1.21
N GLY A 40 1.92 -5.75 1.44
CA GLY A 40 2.03 -6.55 2.66
C GLY A 40 2.26 -5.69 3.90
N GLU A 41 3.18 -4.74 3.83
CA GLU A 41 3.49 -3.81 4.93
C GLU A 41 2.28 -2.94 5.27
N VAL A 42 1.64 -2.33 4.25
CA VAL A 42 0.44 -1.51 4.47
C VAL A 42 -0.69 -2.35 5.04
N SER A 43 -0.88 -3.58 4.55
CA SER A 43 -1.91 -4.49 5.08
C SER A 43 -1.66 -4.88 6.54
N ALA A 44 -0.40 -4.98 6.97
CA ALA A 44 -0.05 -5.25 8.36
C ALA A 44 -0.43 -4.06 9.25
N TRP A 45 -0.07 -2.84 8.85
CA TRP A 45 -0.41 -1.63 9.61
C TRP A 45 -1.92 -1.42 9.75
N LEU A 46 -2.68 -1.69 8.68
CA LEU A 46 -4.15 -1.61 8.74
C LEU A 46 -4.72 -2.59 9.76
N LYS A 47 -4.23 -3.83 9.78
CA LYS A 47 -4.68 -4.83 10.76
C LYS A 47 -4.31 -4.43 12.18
N ASP A 48 -3.09 -3.94 12.39
CA ASP A 48 -2.61 -3.47 13.69
C ASP A 48 -3.41 -2.25 14.19
N SER A 49 -4.01 -1.47 13.29
CA SER A 49 -4.89 -0.34 13.62
C SER A 49 -6.37 -0.71 13.79
N GLY A 50 -6.73 -2.00 13.80
CA GLY A 50 -8.12 -2.46 13.91
C GLY A 50 -8.95 -2.36 12.62
N ILE A 51 -8.31 -2.09 11.48
CA ILE A 51 -8.94 -2.15 10.16
C ILE A 51 -8.74 -3.56 9.61
N SER A 52 -9.83 -4.29 9.44
CA SER A 52 -9.83 -5.69 9.04
C SER A 52 -10.23 -5.87 7.57
N GLU A 53 -10.32 -7.13 7.13
CA GLU A 53 -10.71 -7.52 5.77
C GLU A 53 -9.92 -6.81 4.63
N VAL A 54 -8.62 -6.62 4.81
CA VAL A 54 -7.77 -6.02 3.76
C VAL A 54 -7.71 -6.97 2.55
N ARG A 55 -8.28 -6.54 1.43
CA ARG A 55 -8.29 -7.24 0.14
C ARG A 55 -7.44 -6.46 -0.87
N ARG A 56 -6.59 -7.19 -1.60
CA ARG A 56 -5.85 -6.67 -2.75
C ARG A 56 -6.64 -6.92 -4.02
N LEU A 57 -6.86 -5.87 -4.80
CA LEU A 57 -7.46 -5.93 -6.12
C LEU A 57 -6.39 -5.66 -7.17
N ASP A 58 -6.04 -6.69 -7.93
CA ASP A 58 -5.15 -6.60 -9.09
C ASP A 58 -5.96 -6.30 -10.37
N GLY A 59 -5.31 -5.79 -11.42
CA GLY A 59 -5.93 -5.58 -12.74
C GLY A 59 -6.83 -4.35 -12.87
N VAL A 60 -6.96 -3.54 -11.81
CA VAL A 60 -7.72 -2.28 -11.82
C VAL A 60 -6.91 -1.07 -12.31
N GLY A 61 -5.61 -1.25 -12.57
CA GLY A 61 -4.68 -0.23 -13.00
C GLY A 61 -3.24 -0.77 -13.09
N PRO A 62 -2.23 0.10 -13.26
CA PRO A 62 -0.83 -0.32 -13.32
C PRO A 62 -0.30 -0.83 -11.97
N PHE A 63 -0.97 -0.50 -10.87
CA PHE A 63 -0.69 -0.95 -9.51
C PHE A 63 -1.95 -1.51 -8.87
N PRO A 64 -1.82 -2.45 -7.92
CA PRO A 64 -2.97 -2.96 -7.17
C PRO A 64 -3.62 -1.88 -6.31
N VAL A 65 -4.88 -2.10 -5.95
CA VAL A 65 -5.62 -1.27 -4.97
C VAL A 65 -5.92 -2.12 -3.73
N LEU A 66 -5.72 -1.56 -2.55
CA LEU A 66 -6.15 -2.17 -1.29
C LEU A 66 -7.55 -1.66 -0.92
N VAL A 67 -8.45 -2.58 -0.59
CA VAL A 67 -9.78 -2.28 -0.06
C VAL A 67 -9.89 -2.95 1.30
N ALA A 68 -10.18 -2.16 2.33
CA ALA A 68 -10.29 -2.65 3.71
C ALA A 68 -11.58 -2.16 4.36
N GLN A 69 -11.98 -2.83 5.43
CA GLN A 69 -13.16 -2.47 6.22
C GLN A 69 -12.73 -2.11 7.63
N LYS A 70 -13.32 -1.05 8.20
CA LYS A 70 -13.26 -0.83 9.63
C LYS A 70 -13.82 -2.08 10.33
N GLY A 71 -13.06 -2.69 11.23
CA GLY A 71 -13.58 -3.76 12.08
C GLY A 71 -14.79 -3.25 12.88
N GLU A 72 -15.79 -4.10 13.07
CA GLU A 72 -16.84 -3.80 14.05
C GLU A 72 -16.18 -3.84 15.43
N ASP A 73 -16.13 -2.68 16.08
CA ASP A 73 -15.70 -2.59 17.48
C ASP A 73 -16.63 -3.53 18.30
N VAL A 74 -16.05 -4.49 19.04
CA VAL A 74 -16.75 -5.19 20.13
C VAL A 74 -16.84 -4.27 21.33
#